data_AF-A0A0R3SA13-F1
#
_entry.id   AF-A0A0R3SA13-F1
#
_cell.length_a   1.000
_cell.length_b   1.000
_cell.length_c   1.000
_cell.angle_alpha   90.00
_cell.angle_beta   90.00
_cell.angle_gamma   90.00
#
_symmetry.space_group_name_H-M   'P 1'
#
loop_
_entity.id
_entity.type
_entity.pdbx_description
1 polymer ?
#
loop_
_entity_poly.entity_id
_entity_poly.type
_entity_poly.pdbx_seq_one_letter_code
_entity_poly.pdbx_strand_id
1 'polypeptide(L)'
;MPVRRIQEGSWDHGHETDIPHRRYIEDSEDELLYIDIDRLPPNVPYLKLNPDFTDSRDLHEAGITIPLFIALPWMTLRTKMCSEDSLERPKNFLESQTYTPIDKPVPPSPGCFVCKAVHYLRYTCKSIQEGMSYLLPLKQEVIFAIAREFTRRLKPKIFQISPDHLKQHARFSYIEMAVADNGFQFPLEVEKRLPGELDWEAKRSSMDEWTNGFMFLIRRDIADRGMRGHIGCFVWSYCIKILRCSLCKFLPEDYSNDSKERTVYVDAIHAGYDVVIKHIKNLANAIVESAIDLECGPGEPRKSQLELRQQLLHACENFLAMNTAKCFKGAINISSSIIHYTDHAENPERCLCRFYEKLKDEPYESLDVTL
;
A
#
# COMPACT_ATOMS: atom_id res chain seq x y z
N MET A 1 -46.77 5.45 1.20
CA MET A 1 -45.37 5.14 1.55
C MET A 1 -44.88 6.25 2.47
N PRO A 2 -44.44 5.95 3.70
CA PRO A 2 -44.00 6.99 4.61
C PRO A 2 -42.59 7.44 4.22
N VAL A 3 -42.47 8.74 3.92
CA VAL A 3 -41.21 9.44 3.76
C VAL A 3 -40.44 9.30 5.08
N ARG A 4 -39.34 8.53 5.07
CA ARG A 4 -38.41 8.48 6.20
C ARG A 4 -37.88 9.90 6.41
N ARG A 5 -38.21 10.50 7.57
CA ARG A 5 -37.56 11.73 8.05
C ARG A 5 -36.05 11.48 8.03
N ILE A 6 -35.33 12.29 7.26
CA ILE A 6 -33.88 12.43 7.34
C ILE A 6 -33.59 12.87 8.78
N GLN A 7 -33.05 11.96 9.59
CA GLN A 7 -32.45 12.36 10.87
C GLN A 7 -31.37 13.39 10.56
N GLU A 8 -31.42 14.55 11.21
CA GLU A 8 -30.36 15.55 11.17
C GLU A 8 -29.03 14.86 11.50
N GLY A 9 -28.22 14.65 10.47
CA GLY A 9 -27.02 13.83 10.54
C GLY A 9 -25.99 14.49 11.44
N SER A 10 -25.48 13.73 12.39
CA SER A 10 -24.24 14.07 13.09
C SER A 10 -23.14 14.35 12.05
N TRP A 11 -22.60 15.56 12.05
CA TRP A 11 -21.49 15.92 11.20
C TRP A 11 -20.21 15.27 11.73
N ASP A 12 -19.39 14.75 10.82
CA ASP A 12 -18.12 14.11 11.13
C ASP A 12 -16.98 14.79 10.34
N HIS A 13 -15.75 14.68 10.83
CA HIS A 13 -14.57 15.19 10.13
C HIS A 13 -14.14 14.19 9.05
N GLY A 14 -14.85 14.20 7.92
CA GLY A 14 -14.66 13.23 6.84
C GLY A 14 -13.31 13.34 6.10
N HIS A 15 -12.76 14.54 6.00
CA HIS A 15 -11.38 14.79 5.54
C HIS A 15 -10.58 15.40 6.67
N GLU A 16 -9.25 15.38 6.55
CA GLU A 16 -8.32 16.02 7.50
C GLU A 16 -8.33 17.55 7.39
N THR A 17 -9.54 18.08 7.52
CA THR A 17 -9.92 19.47 7.44
C THR A 17 -10.82 19.73 8.62
N ASP A 18 -10.75 20.93 9.20
CA ASP A 18 -11.67 21.34 10.25
C ASP A 18 -13.11 21.60 9.73
N ILE A 19 -13.37 21.23 8.47
CA ILE A 19 -14.64 21.45 7.78
C ILE A 19 -15.54 20.23 8.00
N PRO A 20 -16.72 20.40 8.61
CA PRO A 20 -17.63 19.29 8.85
C PRO A 20 -18.18 18.70 7.54
N HIS A 21 -18.32 17.39 7.50
CA HIS A 21 -18.94 16.65 6.41
C HIS A 21 -20.16 15.89 6.94
N ARG A 22 -21.21 15.79 6.10
CA ARG A 22 -22.31 14.88 6.41
C ARG A 22 -21.80 13.44 6.29
N ARG A 23 -22.38 12.53 7.08
CA ARG A 23 -22.09 11.09 6.95
C ARG A 23 -22.55 10.56 5.60
N TYR A 24 -21.83 9.54 5.13
CA TYR A 24 -22.24 8.72 3.98
C TYR A 24 -23.50 7.93 4.33
N ILE A 25 -24.47 7.91 3.42
CA ILE A 25 -25.73 7.18 3.56
C ILE A 25 -25.77 6.05 2.54
N GLU A 26 -25.80 4.80 3.00
CA GLU A 26 -25.98 3.62 2.13
C GLU A 26 -27.32 3.67 1.39
N ASP A 27 -27.37 3.07 0.21
CA ASP A 27 -28.56 3.01 -0.66
C ASP A 27 -29.15 4.38 -1.01
N SER A 28 -28.27 5.39 -1.17
CA SER A 28 -28.62 6.76 -1.53
C SER A 28 -27.84 7.25 -2.76
N GLU A 29 -27.99 8.52 -3.10
CA GLU A 29 -27.17 9.19 -4.12
C GLU A 29 -25.66 9.10 -3.84
N ASP A 30 -25.27 8.85 -2.58
CA ASP A 30 -23.87 8.70 -2.19
C ASP A 30 -23.16 7.52 -2.86
N GLU A 31 -23.91 6.50 -3.32
CA GLU A 31 -23.33 5.39 -4.10
C GLU A 31 -22.68 5.88 -5.41
N LEU A 32 -23.13 7.04 -5.93
CA LEU A 32 -22.54 7.67 -7.13
C LEU A 32 -21.16 8.31 -6.85
N LEU A 33 -20.74 8.42 -5.59
CA LEU A 33 -19.42 8.92 -5.23
C LEU A 33 -18.32 7.92 -5.58
N TYR A 34 -18.65 6.62 -5.64
CA TYR A 34 -17.74 5.57 -6.08
C TYR A 34 -17.31 5.74 -7.54
N ILE A 35 -16.19 5.11 -7.88
CA ILE A 35 -15.52 5.11 -9.17
C ILE A 35 -15.29 3.66 -9.55
N ASP A 36 -15.99 3.22 -10.59
CA ASP A 36 -15.67 1.98 -11.27
C ASP A 36 -14.62 2.27 -12.36
N ILE A 37 -13.39 1.83 -12.10
CA ILE A 37 -12.24 1.99 -13.00
C ILE A 37 -12.50 1.32 -14.34
N ASP A 38 -13.20 0.19 -14.35
CA ASP A 38 -13.47 -0.59 -15.56
C ASP A 38 -14.58 0.07 -16.41
N ARG A 39 -15.22 1.13 -15.90
CA ARG A 39 -16.32 1.88 -16.57
C ARG A 39 -16.08 3.39 -16.63
N LEU A 40 -14.81 3.81 -16.68
CA LEU A 40 -14.47 5.21 -16.81
C LEU A 40 -14.93 5.79 -18.17
N PRO A 41 -15.45 7.02 -18.21
CA PRO A 41 -15.77 7.69 -19.47
C PRO A 41 -14.54 7.80 -20.40
N PRO A 42 -14.72 7.74 -21.73
CA PRO A 42 -13.62 7.75 -22.69
C PRO A 42 -12.82 9.07 -22.72
N ASN A 43 -13.39 10.15 -22.18
CA ASN A 43 -12.75 11.45 -22.09
C ASN A 43 -11.96 11.66 -20.78
N VAL A 44 -11.85 10.64 -19.93
CA VAL A 44 -10.98 10.70 -18.75
C VAL A 44 -9.52 10.79 -19.22
N PRO A 45 -8.73 11.78 -18.77
CA PRO A 45 -7.32 11.86 -19.12
C PRO A 45 -6.52 10.74 -18.45
N TYR A 46 -5.58 10.14 -19.19
CA TYR A 46 -4.68 9.11 -18.69
C TYR A 46 -3.23 9.57 -18.80
N LEU A 47 -2.42 9.17 -17.84
CA LEU A 47 -0.97 9.24 -17.90
C LEU A 47 -0.41 7.90 -18.36
N LYS A 48 0.44 7.92 -19.38
CA LYS A 48 1.18 6.74 -19.85
C LYS A 48 2.54 6.69 -19.16
N LEU A 49 2.79 5.62 -18.42
CA LEU A 49 4.00 5.41 -17.62
C LEU A 49 4.79 4.21 -18.15
N ASN A 50 6.10 4.21 -17.90
CA ASN A 50 6.91 3.01 -18.08
C ASN A 50 6.47 1.91 -17.09
N PRO A 51 6.82 0.63 -17.33
CA PRO A 51 6.45 -0.46 -16.43
C PRO A 51 7.01 -0.35 -14.99
N ASP A 52 7.99 0.51 -14.77
CA ASP A 52 8.54 0.82 -13.45
C ASP A 52 7.91 2.07 -12.80
N PHE A 53 6.86 2.61 -13.42
CA PHE A 53 6.16 3.83 -13.04
C PHE A 53 7.09 5.04 -12.92
N THR A 54 8.01 5.14 -13.87
CA THR A 54 8.75 6.37 -14.17
C THR A 54 8.17 7.05 -15.41
N ASP A 55 8.42 8.36 -15.56
CA ASP A 55 7.96 9.12 -16.71
C ASP A 55 8.54 8.50 -17.99
N SER A 56 7.64 8.09 -18.89
CA SER A 56 8.04 7.56 -20.18
C SER A 56 8.58 8.69 -21.04
N ARG A 57 9.89 8.69 -21.29
CA ARG A 57 10.51 9.61 -22.26
C ARG A 57 10.27 9.17 -23.70
N ASP A 58 9.77 7.96 -23.91
CA ASP A 58 9.62 7.36 -25.23
C ASP A 58 8.16 7.04 -25.54
N LEU A 59 7.57 7.80 -26.45
CA LEU A 59 6.15 7.72 -26.80
C LEU A 59 5.76 6.35 -27.40
N HIS A 60 6.74 5.59 -27.89
CA HIS A 60 6.55 4.37 -28.68
C HIS A 60 6.53 3.06 -27.87
N GLU A 61 6.88 3.05 -26.58
CA GLU A 61 6.80 1.83 -25.77
C GLU A 61 5.37 1.53 -25.31
N ALA A 62 5.04 0.24 -25.19
CA ALA A 62 3.80 -0.21 -24.54
C ALA A 62 3.85 0.19 -23.05
N GLY A 63 3.21 1.31 -22.71
CA GLY A 63 3.20 1.87 -21.37
C GLY A 63 1.94 1.49 -20.58
N ILE A 64 2.04 1.60 -19.25
CA ILE A 64 0.91 1.41 -18.34
C ILE A 64 0.13 2.72 -18.24
N THR A 65 -1.18 2.67 -18.49
CA THR A 65 -2.06 3.84 -18.40
C THR A 65 -2.72 3.94 -17.03
N ILE A 66 -2.52 5.07 -16.35
CA ILE A 66 -3.13 5.37 -15.05
C ILE A 66 -4.02 6.63 -15.21
N PRO A 67 -5.29 6.62 -14.74
CA PRO A 67 -6.11 7.82 -14.76
C PRO A 67 -5.42 9.00 -14.07
N LEU A 68 -5.46 10.16 -14.71
CA LEU A 68 -4.70 11.34 -14.27
C LEU A 68 -5.09 11.77 -12.84
N PHE A 69 -6.37 11.67 -12.48
CA PHE A 69 -6.86 12.00 -11.14
C PHE A 69 -6.32 11.05 -10.04
N ILE A 70 -5.87 9.85 -10.41
CA ILE A 70 -5.17 8.93 -9.51
C ILE A 70 -3.67 9.27 -9.49
N ALA A 71 -3.05 9.39 -10.67
CA ALA A 71 -1.60 9.56 -10.76
C ALA A 71 -1.10 10.88 -10.16
N LEU A 72 -1.79 11.99 -10.44
CA LEU A 72 -1.33 13.33 -10.10
C LEU A 72 -1.09 13.54 -8.60
N PRO A 73 -2.04 13.26 -7.68
CA PRO A 73 -1.79 13.45 -6.25
C PRO A 73 -0.53 12.74 -5.76
N TRP A 74 -0.31 11.48 -6.17
CA TRP A 74 0.86 10.69 -5.79
C TRP A 74 2.17 11.27 -6.36
N MET A 75 2.16 11.69 -7.63
CA MET A 75 3.30 12.32 -8.29
C MET A 75 3.66 13.68 -7.72
N THR A 76 2.67 14.53 -7.47
CA THR A 76 2.86 15.84 -6.85
C THR A 76 3.41 15.69 -5.43
N LEU A 77 2.84 14.79 -4.63
CA LEU A 77 3.31 14.54 -3.27
C LEU A 77 4.79 14.11 -3.27
N ARG A 78 5.16 13.14 -4.12
CA ARG A 78 6.57 12.75 -4.28
C ARG A 78 7.46 13.93 -4.68
N THR A 79 7.02 14.74 -5.64
CA THR A 79 7.79 15.91 -6.11
C THR A 79 8.04 16.90 -4.97
N LYS A 80 7.01 17.21 -4.17
CA LYS A 80 7.16 18.11 -3.00
C LYS A 80 8.10 17.54 -1.95
N MET A 81 8.08 16.23 -1.71
CA MET A 81 8.95 15.60 -0.72
C MET A 81 10.43 15.56 -1.14
N CYS A 82 10.69 15.43 -2.44
CA CYS A 82 12.05 15.41 -3.00
C CYS A 82 12.66 16.80 -3.24
N SER A 83 11.87 17.87 -3.19
CA SER A 83 12.36 19.23 -3.44
C SER A 83 13.13 19.77 -2.23
N GLU A 84 14.42 20.06 -2.40
CA GLU A 84 15.27 20.68 -1.37
C GLU A 84 14.80 22.11 -1.00
N ASP A 85 14.17 22.82 -1.95
CA ASP A 85 13.68 24.19 -1.81
C ASP A 85 12.25 24.32 -1.24
N SER A 86 11.70 23.24 -0.69
CA SER A 86 10.42 23.31 0.03
C SER A 86 10.60 24.18 1.28
N LEU A 87 10.24 25.47 1.20
CA LEU A 87 10.20 26.42 2.32
C LEU A 87 9.40 25.89 3.52
N GLU A 88 8.49 24.95 3.27
CA GLU A 88 7.95 24.08 4.31
C GLU A 88 9.01 23.01 4.63
N ARG A 89 9.86 23.29 5.64
CA ARG A 89 10.52 22.20 6.38
C ARG A 89 9.40 21.22 6.73
N PRO A 90 9.42 19.96 6.25
CA PRO A 90 8.28 19.09 6.46
C PRO A 90 8.18 18.85 7.96
N LYS A 91 7.19 19.49 8.60
CA LYS A 91 6.49 18.82 9.68
C LYS A 91 6.05 17.52 9.04
N ASN A 92 6.49 16.41 9.60
CA ASN A 92 6.25 15.10 9.04
C ASN A 92 4.75 14.94 8.78
N PHE A 93 4.33 15.04 7.52
CA PHE A 93 2.91 15.10 7.20
C PHE A 93 2.24 13.77 7.58
N LEU A 94 3.01 12.66 7.56
CA LEU A 94 2.55 11.36 8.04
C LEU A 94 2.39 11.32 9.57
N GLU A 95 2.86 12.29 10.33
CA GLU A 95 2.58 12.39 11.77
C GLU A 95 1.49 13.42 12.10
N SER A 96 1.19 14.34 11.18
CA SER A 96 0.13 15.34 11.36
C SER A 96 -1.25 14.82 10.95
N GLN A 97 -1.34 13.64 10.34
CA GLN A 97 -2.61 13.01 9.98
C GLN A 97 -3.35 12.42 11.20
N THR A 98 -4.67 12.50 11.21
CA THR A 98 -5.51 11.92 12.28
C THR A 98 -5.72 10.41 12.13
N TYR A 99 -5.43 9.82 10.95
CA TYR A 99 -5.61 8.40 10.60
C TYR A 99 -6.95 7.78 11.04
N THR A 100 -7.99 8.62 11.19
CA THR A 100 -9.31 8.14 11.58
C THR A 100 -9.83 7.16 10.53
N PRO A 101 -10.37 6.00 10.96
CA PRO A 101 -10.94 5.05 10.04
C PRO A 101 -12.09 5.63 9.23
N ILE A 102 -11.95 5.66 7.92
CA ILE A 102 -13.00 6.06 6.97
C ILE A 102 -12.83 5.19 5.72
N ASP A 103 -13.73 4.23 5.58
CA ASP A 103 -13.78 3.21 4.52
C ASP A 103 -14.63 3.66 3.31
N LYS A 104 -15.65 4.49 3.56
CA LYS A 104 -16.61 4.99 2.57
C LYS A 104 -16.27 6.39 2.04
N PRO A 105 -16.54 6.68 0.75
CA PRO A 105 -16.34 8.00 0.17
C PRO A 105 -16.93 9.11 1.05
N VAL A 106 -16.25 10.24 1.10
CA VAL A 106 -16.74 11.37 1.91
C VAL A 106 -17.68 12.20 1.04
N PRO A 107 -18.95 12.39 1.44
CA PRO A 107 -19.86 13.25 0.72
C PRO A 107 -19.33 14.70 0.65
N PRO A 108 -19.50 15.41 -0.47
CA PRO A 108 -18.90 16.72 -0.65
C PRO A 108 -19.44 17.75 0.35
N SER A 109 -18.54 18.56 0.94
CA SER A 109 -18.91 19.70 1.79
C SER A 109 -18.48 21.03 1.17
N PRO A 110 -19.34 22.06 1.15
CA PRO A 110 -18.97 23.41 0.71
C PRO A 110 -17.78 23.92 1.53
N GLY A 111 -16.77 24.47 0.85
CA GLY A 111 -15.57 25.00 1.50
C GLY A 111 -14.45 23.97 1.69
N CYS A 112 -14.73 22.66 1.69
CA CYS A 112 -13.68 21.64 1.80
C CYS A 112 -12.77 21.65 0.58
N PHE A 113 -11.48 21.94 0.79
CA PHE A 113 -10.50 22.01 -0.28
C PHE A 113 -10.20 20.62 -0.88
N VAL A 114 -10.29 19.54 -0.09
CA VAL A 114 -10.14 18.17 -0.61
C VAL A 114 -11.31 17.84 -1.55
N CYS A 115 -12.55 18.11 -1.15
CA CYS A 115 -13.73 17.91 -2.02
C CYS A 115 -13.62 18.72 -3.32
N LYS A 116 -13.19 19.98 -3.24
CA LYS A 116 -12.98 20.84 -4.42
C LYS A 116 -11.91 20.27 -5.34
N ALA A 117 -10.79 19.83 -4.78
CA ALA A 117 -9.69 19.24 -5.54
C ALA A 117 -10.10 17.92 -6.21
N VAL A 118 -10.79 17.03 -5.50
CA VAL A 118 -11.31 15.77 -6.04
C VAL A 118 -12.28 16.03 -7.19
N HIS A 119 -13.20 16.99 -7.04
CA HIS A 119 -14.11 17.38 -8.11
C HIS A 119 -13.35 17.94 -9.33
N TYR A 120 -12.45 18.89 -9.11
CA TYR A 120 -11.65 19.51 -10.17
C TYR A 120 -10.82 18.46 -10.93
N LEU A 121 -10.07 17.60 -10.22
CA LEU A 121 -9.22 16.59 -10.83
C LEU A 121 -10.02 15.53 -11.59
N ARG A 122 -11.19 15.12 -11.09
CA ARG A 122 -12.02 14.09 -11.73
C ARG A 122 -12.73 14.60 -12.99
N TYR A 123 -13.23 15.83 -12.98
CA TYR A 123 -14.16 16.31 -14.00
C TYR A 123 -13.59 17.42 -14.89
N THR A 124 -12.71 18.26 -14.36
CA THR A 124 -12.26 19.48 -15.03
C THR A 124 -10.84 19.38 -15.57
N CYS A 125 -9.89 18.89 -14.78
CA CYS A 125 -8.47 18.80 -15.13
C CYS A 125 -8.27 18.00 -16.42
N LYS A 126 -7.54 18.56 -17.40
CA LYS A 126 -7.31 17.91 -18.71
C LYS A 126 -5.87 17.52 -18.97
N SER A 127 -4.92 18.11 -18.25
CA SER A 127 -3.49 17.87 -18.48
C SER A 127 -2.69 17.74 -17.19
N ILE A 128 -1.51 17.13 -17.30
CA ILE A 128 -0.55 17.03 -16.20
C ILE A 128 -0.17 18.42 -15.69
N GLN A 129 0.08 19.36 -16.61
CA GLN A 129 0.51 20.72 -16.28
C GLN A 129 -0.56 21.47 -15.47
N GLU A 130 -1.82 21.41 -15.89
CA GLU A 130 -2.95 22.01 -15.15
C GLU A 130 -3.05 21.43 -13.73
N GLY A 131 -3.04 20.11 -13.63
CA GLY A 131 -3.21 19.43 -12.35
C GLY A 131 -2.03 19.64 -11.40
N MET A 132 -0.79 19.63 -11.90
CA MET A 132 0.39 19.97 -11.11
C MET A 132 0.37 21.43 -10.66
N SER A 133 -0.01 22.37 -11.53
CA SER A 133 -0.14 23.79 -11.18
C SER A 133 -1.19 24.02 -10.10
N TYR A 134 -2.25 23.22 -10.09
CA TYR A 134 -3.29 23.25 -9.06
C TYR A 134 -2.84 22.62 -7.73
N LEU A 135 -2.14 21.48 -7.77
CA LEU A 135 -1.79 20.70 -6.58
C LEU A 135 -0.51 21.18 -5.88
N LEU A 136 0.52 21.61 -6.62
CA LEU A 136 1.81 22.02 -6.05
C LEU A 136 1.71 23.13 -4.98
N PRO A 137 0.80 24.12 -5.08
CA PRO A 137 0.62 25.11 -4.02
C PRO A 137 0.01 24.57 -2.72
N LEU A 138 -0.62 23.40 -2.73
CA LEU A 138 -1.29 22.82 -1.56
C LEU A 138 -0.28 22.17 -0.60
N LYS A 139 -0.63 22.06 0.69
CA LYS A 139 0.21 21.36 1.69
C LYS A 139 0.28 19.87 1.40
N GLN A 140 1.34 19.20 1.88
CA GLN A 140 1.56 17.77 1.68
C GLN A 140 0.41 16.91 2.25
N GLU A 141 -0.07 17.26 3.45
CA GLU A 141 -1.22 16.64 4.12
C GLU A 141 -2.47 16.66 3.22
N VAL A 142 -2.69 17.80 2.58
CA VAL A 142 -3.87 18.01 1.71
C VAL A 142 -3.77 17.15 0.46
N ILE A 143 -2.60 17.11 -0.18
CA ILE A 143 -2.36 16.28 -1.37
C ILE A 143 -2.52 14.80 -1.02
N PHE A 144 -2.02 14.38 0.14
CA PHE A 144 -2.17 13.00 0.61
C PHE A 144 -3.64 12.66 0.91
N ALA A 145 -4.39 13.56 1.55
CA ALA A 145 -5.83 13.38 1.76
C ALA A 145 -6.61 13.26 0.44
N ILE A 146 -6.24 14.02 -0.60
CA ILE A 146 -6.81 13.90 -1.95
C ILE A 146 -6.49 12.52 -2.55
N ALA A 147 -5.25 12.04 -2.44
CA ALA A 147 -4.85 10.73 -2.93
C ALA A 147 -5.62 9.59 -2.23
N ARG A 148 -5.77 9.69 -0.90
CA ARG A 148 -6.56 8.75 -0.10
C ARG A 148 -8.04 8.78 -0.47
N GLU A 149 -8.63 9.95 -0.67
CA GLU A 149 -10.04 10.09 -1.04
C GLU A 149 -10.31 9.48 -2.42
N PHE A 150 -9.43 9.67 -3.41
CA PHE A 150 -9.58 8.98 -4.68
C PHE A 150 -9.49 7.47 -4.53
N THR A 151 -8.50 6.98 -3.78
CA THR A 151 -8.33 5.55 -3.53
C THR A 151 -9.56 4.95 -2.86
N ARG A 152 -10.12 5.66 -1.86
CA ARG A 152 -11.35 5.30 -1.16
C ARG A 152 -12.56 5.17 -2.09
N ARG A 153 -12.68 6.07 -3.07
CA ARG A 153 -13.75 6.07 -4.07
C ARG A 153 -13.67 4.91 -5.06
N LEU A 154 -12.55 4.23 -5.19
CA LEU A 154 -12.43 3.11 -6.14
C LEU A 154 -13.27 1.93 -5.64
N LYS A 155 -14.15 1.41 -6.49
CA LYS A 155 -14.97 0.22 -6.22
C LYS A 155 -15.08 -0.60 -7.51
N PRO A 156 -14.59 -1.85 -7.56
CA PRO A 156 -13.86 -2.57 -6.51
C PRO A 156 -12.55 -1.89 -6.09
N LYS A 157 -12.02 -2.24 -4.90
CA LYS A 157 -10.74 -1.69 -4.42
C LYS A 157 -9.57 -2.15 -5.30
N ILE A 158 -8.47 -1.39 -5.24
CA ILE A 158 -7.33 -1.54 -6.16
C ILE A 158 -6.44 -2.73 -5.83
N PHE A 159 -6.48 -3.20 -4.60
CA PHE A 159 -5.73 -4.34 -4.13
C PHE A 159 -6.67 -5.28 -3.39
N GLN A 160 -6.43 -6.58 -3.52
CA GLN A 160 -7.17 -7.56 -2.74
C GLN A 160 -6.22 -8.68 -2.39
N ILE A 161 -6.30 -9.08 -1.13
CA ILE A 161 -5.42 -10.06 -0.53
C ILE A 161 -6.20 -11.37 -0.43
N SER A 162 -5.66 -12.43 -1.02
CA SER A 162 -6.27 -13.76 -0.91
C SER A 162 -6.18 -14.27 0.55
N PRO A 163 -7.13 -15.11 1.02
CA PRO A 163 -7.08 -15.67 2.36
C PRO A 163 -5.75 -16.35 2.68
N ASP A 164 -5.18 -17.09 1.73
CA ASP A 164 -3.89 -17.76 1.93
C ASP A 164 -2.73 -16.78 2.07
N HIS A 165 -2.73 -15.69 1.30
CA HIS A 165 -1.74 -14.63 1.46
C HIS A 165 -1.85 -13.98 2.85
N LEU A 166 -3.07 -13.73 3.32
CA LEU A 166 -3.32 -13.20 4.65
C LEU A 166 -2.87 -14.15 5.77
N LYS A 167 -3.11 -15.46 5.61
CA LYS A 167 -2.63 -16.50 6.53
C LYS A 167 -1.10 -16.45 6.66
N GLN A 168 -0.37 -16.28 5.56
CA GLN A 168 1.09 -16.18 5.62
C GLN A 168 1.54 -14.91 6.34
N HIS A 169 0.89 -13.77 6.10
CA HIS A 169 1.21 -12.54 6.82
C HIS A 169 0.95 -12.64 8.32
N ALA A 170 -0.12 -13.32 8.75
CA ALA A 170 -0.42 -13.51 10.16
C ALA A 170 0.66 -14.30 10.93
N ARG A 171 1.55 -15.01 10.23
CA ARG A 171 2.62 -15.83 10.82
C ARG A 171 3.93 -15.08 11.04
N PHE A 172 4.12 -13.93 10.39
CA PHE A 172 5.40 -13.23 10.38
C PHE A 172 5.25 -11.72 10.47
N SER A 173 6.14 -11.08 11.22
CA SER A 173 6.21 -9.63 11.38
C SER A 173 7.64 -9.16 11.27
N TYR A 174 7.95 -8.35 10.25
CA TYR A 174 9.27 -7.72 10.16
C TYR A 174 9.52 -6.79 11.35
N ILE A 175 8.49 -6.09 11.83
CA ILE A 175 8.60 -5.18 12.96
C ILE A 175 8.91 -5.96 14.23
N GLU A 176 8.11 -6.98 14.58
CA GLU A 176 8.33 -7.76 15.80
C GLU A 176 9.66 -8.49 15.78
N MET A 177 10.09 -8.97 14.60
CA MET A 177 11.40 -9.62 14.44
C MET A 177 12.57 -8.68 14.77
N ALA A 178 12.39 -7.38 14.53
CA ALA A 178 13.41 -6.37 14.79
C ALA A 178 13.45 -5.90 16.24
N VAL A 179 12.29 -5.83 16.91
CA VAL A 179 12.16 -5.28 18.27
C VAL A 179 12.13 -6.32 19.39
N ALA A 180 11.75 -7.56 19.10
CA ALA A 180 11.47 -8.57 20.13
C ALA A 180 12.23 -9.87 19.86
N ASP A 181 12.82 -10.44 20.91
CA ASP A 181 13.49 -11.74 20.81
C ASP A 181 12.55 -12.90 21.16
N ASN A 182 11.60 -13.14 20.25
CA ASN A 182 10.54 -14.13 20.45
C ASN A 182 10.85 -15.46 19.74
N GLY A 183 12.12 -15.69 19.39
CA GLY A 183 12.57 -16.77 18.52
C GLY A 183 12.21 -16.54 17.04
N PHE A 184 12.98 -17.17 16.14
CA PHE A 184 12.74 -17.08 14.69
C PHE A 184 11.85 -18.22 14.20
N GLN A 185 10.90 -17.90 13.31
CA GLN A 185 10.06 -18.88 12.63
C GLN A 185 10.35 -18.87 11.13
N PHE A 186 10.77 -20.02 10.59
CA PHE A 186 10.90 -20.19 9.14
C PHE A 186 9.52 -20.36 8.48
N PRO A 187 9.35 -19.91 7.22
CA PRO A 187 8.08 -20.04 6.51
C PRO A 187 7.58 -21.48 6.39
N LEU A 188 8.48 -22.43 6.20
CA LEU A 188 8.15 -23.86 6.05
C LEU A 188 8.06 -24.63 7.37
N GLU A 189 8.45 -24.04 8.50
CA GLU A 189 8.45 -24.66 9.82
C GLU A 189 7.30 -24.11 10.67
N VAL A 190 6.08 -24.51 10.34
CA VAL A 190 4.83 -23.93 10.89
C VAL A 190 4.71 -24.12 12.41
N GLU A 191 5.24 -25.22 12.95
CA GLU A 191 5.05 -25.60 14.36
C GLU A 191 6.27 -25.32 15.25
N LYS A 192 7.41 -24.92 14.66
CA LYS A 192 8.67 -24.80 15.36
C LYS A 192 9.21 -23.38 15.25
N ARG A 193 9.38 -22.73 16.39
CA ARG A 193 10.29 -21.59 16.53
C ARG A 193 11.63 -22.15 16.97
N LEU A 194 12.71 -21.69 16.34
CA LEU A 194 14.04 -22.11 16.77
C LEU A 194 14.25 -21.70 18.25
N PRO A 195 14.50 -22.66 19.16
CA PRO A 195 14.86 -22.35 20.53
C PRO A 195 16.33 -21.93 20.55
N GLY A 196 16.59 -20.68 20.95
CA GLY A 196 17.93 -20.07 20.91
C GLY A 196 17.98 -18.94 19.90
N GLU A 197 18.39 -17.77 20.37
CA GLU A 197 18.42 -16.51 19.62
C GLU A 197 19.35 -16.65 18.41
N LEU A 198 18.79 -16.71 17.19
CA LEU A 198 19.58 -16.41 16.00
C LEU A 198 20.17 -15.00 16.20
N ASP A 199 21.46 -14.84 15.91
CA ASP A 199 22.04 -13.49 15.88
C ASP A 199 21.34 -12.62 14.82
N TRP A 200 21.53 -11.31 14.91
CA TRP A 200 20.86 -10.36 14.02
C TRP A 200 21.15 -10.64 12.54
N GLU A 201 22.38 -11.02 12.21
CA GLU A 201 22.79 -11.25 10.82
C GLU A 201 22.12 -12.49 10.23
N ALA A 202 21.99 -13.55 11.01
CA ALA A 202 21.27 -14.77 10.65
C ALA A 202 19.76 -14.52 10.55
N LYS A 203 19.18 -13.75 11.49
CA LYS A 203 17.77 -13.29 11.40
C LYS A 203 17.57 -12.52 10.10
N ARG A 204 18.42 -11.52 9.84
CA ARG A 204 18.41 -10.66 8.64
C ARG A 204 18.41 -11.47 7.36
N SER A 205 19.37 -12.39 7.24
CA SER A 205 19.49 -13.26 6.06
C SER A 205 18.30 -14.19 5.90
N SER A 206 17.72 -14.69 6.99
CA SER A 206 16.57 -15.60 6.95
C SER A 206 15.25 -14.89 6.61
N MET A 207 15.14 -13.58 6.85
CA MET A 207 13.98 -12.80 6.43
C MET A 207 13.82 -12.72 4.90
N ASP A 208 14.89 -12.93 4.14
CA ASP A 208 14.79 -13.01 2.68
C ASP A 208 13.97 -14.20 2.21
N GLU A 209 13.89 -15.29 2.99
CA GLU A 209 12.98 -16.41 2.69
C GLU A 209 11.51 -15.96 2.73
N TRP A 210 11.12 -15.22 3.76
CA TRP A 210 9.79 -14.60 3.87
C TRP A 210 9.55 -13.57 2.76
N THR A 211 10.55 -12.72 2.48
CA THR A 211 10.46 -11.71 1.42
C THR A 211 10.20 -12.35 0.05
N ASN A 212 10.94 -13.41 -0.28
CA ASN A 212 10.77 -14.16 -1.52
C ASN A 212 9.33 -14.69 -1.67
N GLY A 213 8.78 -15.30 -0.61
CA GLY A 213 7.40 -15.80 -0.61
C GLY A 213 6.35 -14.70 -0.73
N PHE A 214 6.46 -13.63 0.06
CA PHE A 214 5.52 -12.50 -0.02
C PHE A 214 5.56 -11.80 -1.38
N MET A 215 6.74 -11.63 -1.98
CA MET A 215 6.86 -11.07 -3.33
C MET A 215 6.06 -11.88 -4.35
N PHE A 216 6.08 -13.21 -4.25
CA PHE A 216 5.28 -14.07 -5.12
C PHE A 216 3.79 -13.95 -4.84
N LEU A 217 3.36 -13.99 -3.58
CA LEU A 217 1.96 -13.85 -3.20
C LEU A 217 1.35 -12.51 -3.65
N ILE A 218 2.07 -11.40 -3.43
CA ILE A 218 1.68 -10.07 -3.93
C ILE A 218 1.45 -10.10 -5.43
N ARG A 219 2.37 -10.68 -6.18
CA ARG A 219 2.28 -10.70 -7.64
C ARG A 219 1.20 -11.63 -8.15
N ARG A 220 1.03 -12.79 -7.50
CA ARG A 220 -0.07 -13.72 -7.75
C ARG A 220 -1.41 -13.02 -7.57
N ASP A 221 -1.57 -12.26 -6.48
CA ASP A 221 -2.80 -11.52 -6.22
C ASP A 221 -3.02 -10.37 -7.23
N ILE A 222 -1.98 -9.84 -7.89
CA ILE A 222 -2.08 -8.72 -8.84
C ILE A 222 -2.22 -9.16 -10.31
N ALA A 223 -1.63 -10.30 -10.68
CA ALA A 223 -1.30 -10.66 -12.07
C ALA A 223 -2.48 -10.63 -13.05
N ASP A 224 -3.69 -10.90 -12.58
CA ASP A 224 -4.87 -11.08 -13.44
C ASP A 224 -5.94 -9.99 -13.28
N ARG A 225 -5.59 -8.84 -12.69
CA ARG A 225 -6.57 -7.77 -12.37
C ARG A 225 -6.69 -6.66 -13.42
N GLY A 226 -6.05 -6.81 -14.59
CA GLY A 226 -6.08 -5.79 -15.65
C GLY A 226 -5.70 -4.39 -15.15
N MET A 227 -6.49 -3.37 -15.51
CA MET A 227 -6.23 -1.97 -15.14
C MET A 227 -6.22 -1.74 -13.63
N ARG A 228 -7.03 -2.47 -12.86
CA ARG A 228 -7.02 -2.38 -11.38
C ARG A 228 -5.69 -2.83 -10.80
N GLY A 229 -5.13 -3.93 -11.32
CA GLY A 229 -3.81 -4.42 -10.91
C GLY A 229 -2.70 -3.40 -11.17
N HIS A 230 -2.74 -2.72 -12.32
CA HIS A 230 -1.81 -1.65 -12.66
C HIS A 230 -1.92 -0.44 -11.72
N ILE A 231 -3.14 -0.02 -11.38
CA ILE A 231 -3.38 1.08 -10.45
C ILE A 231 -2.95 0.70 -9.04
N GLY A 232 -3.26 -0.51 -8.58
CA GLY A 232 -2.79 -1.03 -7.29
C GLY A 232 -1.26 -1.03 -7.19
N CYS A 233 -0.59 -1.55 -8.23
CA CYS A 233 0.87 -1.50 -8.38
C CYS A 233 1.43 -0.07 -8.30
N PHE A 234 0.81 0.85 -9.03
CA PHE A 234 1.22 2.25 -9.04
C PHE A 234 1.11 2.86 -7.63
N VAL A 235 -0.06 2.73 -6.98
CA VAL A 235 -0.31 3.29 -5.64
C VAL A 235 0.68 2.71 -4.63
N TRP A 236 0.83 1.38 -4.56
CA TRP A 236 1.78 0.74 -3.64
C TRP A 236 3.24 1.14 -3.89
N SER A 237 3.66 1.23 -5.16
CA SER A 237 4.99 1.72 -5.51
C SER A 237 5.21 3.15 -4.99
N TYR A 238 4.20 4.02 -5.11
CA TYR A 238 4.27 5.40 -4.62
C TYR A 238 4.20 5.48 -3.09
N CYS A 239 3.43 4.64 -2.41
CA CYS A 239 3.45 4.53 -0.95
C CYS A 239 4.86 4.22 -0.44
N ILE A 240 5.54 3.23 -1.03
CA ILE A 240 6.92 2.90 -0.66
C ILE A 240 7.89 4.06 -0.99
N LYS A 241 7.74 4.69 -2.16
CA LYS A 241 8.56 5.87 -2.53
C LYS A 241 8.38 7.03 -1.54
N ILE A 242 7.14 7.30 -1.12
CA ILE A 242 6.81 8.35 -0.13
C ILE A 242 7.37 7.99 1.23
N LEU A 243 7.22 6.74 1.68
CA LEU A 243 7.80 6.27 2.93
C LEU A 243 9.32 6.47 2.96
N ARG A 244 10.02 6.12 1.87
CA ARG A 244 11.46 6.38 1.71
C ARG A 244 11.81 7.86 1.84
N CYS A 245 11.08 8.73 1.13
CA CYS A 245 11.33 10.16 1.17
C CYS A 245 11.00 10.77 2.54
N SER A 246 10.06 10.19 3.28
CA SER A 246 9.73 10.63 4.64
C SER A 246 10.84 10.22 5.61
N LEU A 247 11.32 8.99 5.50
CA LEU A 247 12.28 8.40 6.43
C LEU A 247 13.74 8.82 6.18
N CYS A 248 14.11 9.23 4.97
CA CYS A 248 15.50 9.58 4.65
C CYS A 248 16.09 10.69 5.54
N LYS A 249 15.25 11.50 6.19
CA LYS A 249 15.66 12.59 7.10
C LYS A 249 15.84 12.15 8.55
N PHE A 250 15.33 10.97 8.90
CA PHE A 250 15.36 10.43 10.26
C PHE A 250 16.35 9.28 10.41
N LEU A 251 16.79 8.71 9.30
CA LEU A 251 17.80 7.67 9.26
C LEU A 251 19.20 8.30 9.17
N PRO A 252 20.23 7.71 9.81
CA PRO A 252 21.62 8.13 9.63
C PRO A 252 22.04 8.11 8.16
N GLU A 253 23.08 8.88 7.83
CA GLU A 253 23.57 9.03 6.44
C GLU A 253 23.85 7.67 5.78
N ASP A 254 24.45 6.73 6.50
CA ASP A 254 24.73 5.36 6.03
C ASP A 254 23.45 4.64 5.55
N TYR A 255 22.37 4.70 6.33
CA TYR A 255 21.07 4.11 5.97
C TYR A 255 20.34 4.92 4.87
N SER A 256 20.60 6.21 4.76
CA SER A 256 19.97 7.06 3.74
C SER A 256 20.52 6.76 2.34
N ASN A 257 21.83 6.47 2.24
CA ASN A 257 22.50 6.01 1.02
C ASN A 257 21.94 4.66 0.56
N ASP A 258 21.59 3.80 1.51
CA ASP A 258 21.03 2.46 1.29
C ASP A 258 19.49 2.43 1.34
N SER A 259 18.81 3.57 1.22
CA SER A 259 17.33 3.68 1.31
C SER A 259 16.53 2.81 0.33
N LYS A 260 17.19 2.21 -0.67
CA LYS A 260 16.61 1.27 -1.64
C LYS A 260 16.83 -0.20 -1.28
N GLU A 261 17.69 -0.49 -0.31
CA GLU A 261 17.94 -1.85 0.17
C GLU A 261 16.75 -2.40 0.93
N ARG A 262 16.55 -3.72 0.83
CA ARG A 262 15.37 -4.39 1.39
C ARG A 262 15.35 -4.36 2.92
N THR A 263 16.52 -4.45 3.55
CA THR A 263 16.66 -4.59 5.01
C THR A 263 16.73 -3.26 5.74
N VAL A 264 16.92 -2.13 5.03
CA VAL A 264 17.21 -0.81 5.63
C VAL A 264 16.23 -0.39 6.73
N TYR A 265 14.92 -0.66 6.57
CA TYR A 265 13.93 -0.32 7.59
C TYR A 265 14.00 -1.24 8.79
N VAL A 266 14.26 -2.52 8.56
CA VAL A 266 14.32 -3.52 9.60
C VAL A 266 15.60 -3.36 10.43
N ASP A 267 16.72 -3.08 9.78
CA ASP A 267 17.99 -2.72 10.44
C ASP A 267 17.85 -1.42 11.26
N ALA A 268 17.18 -0.41 10.71
CA ALA A 268 16.91 0.83 11.45
C ALA A 268 15.98 0.59 12.67
N ILE A 269 14.94 -0.23 12.54
CA ILE A 269 14.09 -0.58 13.69
C ILE A 269 14.92 -1.31 14.76
N HIS A 270 15.75 -2.26 14.36
CA HIS A 270 16.62 -3.00 15.28
C HIS A 270 17.61 -2.09 16.01
N ALA A 271 18.12 -1.06 15.32
CA ALA A 271 18.98 -0.03 15.89
C ALA A 271 18.24 0.99 16.79
N GLY A 272 16.92 0.86 16.98
CA GLY A 272 16.12 1.68 17.89
C GLY A 272 15.46 2.91 17.26
N TYR A 273 15.35 2.99 15.93
CA TYR A 273 14.68 4.10 15.25
C TYR A 273 13.15 3.92 15.22
N ASP A 274 12.48 4.12 16.36
CA ASP A 274 11.01 3.98 16.53
C ASP A 274 10.17 4.81 15.54
N VAL A 275 10.75 5.91 15.04
CA VAL A 275 10.15 6.75 14.00
C VAL A 275 9.81 5.94 12.74
N VAL A 276 10.62 4.93 12.39
CA VAL A 276 10.37 4.03 11.25
C VAL A 276 9.09 3.24 11.47
N ILE A 277 8.92 2.65 12.66
CA ILE A 277 7.70 1.92 13.05
C ILE A 277 6.49 2.83 12.92
N LYS A 278 6.56 4.04 13.50
CA LYS A 278 5.46 5.01 13.48
C LYS A 278 5.02 5.33 12.05
N HIS A 279 5.96 5.58 11.14
CA HIS A 279 5.64 5.87 9.74
C HIS A 279 5.03 4.69 9.01
N ILE A 280 5.57 3.47 9.22
CA ILE A 280 5.03 2.25 8.62
C ILE A 280 3.58 2.06 9.06
N LYS A 281 3.30 2.11 10.38
CA LYS A 281 1.95 1.94 10.93
C LYS A 281 0.98 3.01 10.43
N ASN A 282 1.42 4.26 10.41
CA ASN A 282 0.63 5.39 9.93
C ASN A 282 0.23 5.23 8.46
N LEU A 283 1.21 4.91 7.59
CA LEU A 283 0.93 4.68 6.18
C LEU A 283 0.09 3.41 5.95
N ALA A 284 0.34 2.33 6.70
CA ALA A 284 -0.45 1.10 6.63
C ALA A 284 -1.93 1.38 6.96
N ASN A 285 -2.20 2.10 8.06
CA ASN A 285 -3.57 2.51 8.42
C ASN A 285 -4.25 3.34 7.33
N ALA A 286 -3.52 4.27 6.69
CA ALA A 286 -4.08 5.08 5.61
C ALA A 286 -4.48 4.27 4.37
N ILE A 287 -3.77 3.17 4.08
CA ILE A 287 -3.94 2.37 2.86
C ILE A 287 -4.96 1.24 3.05
N VAL A 288 -4.91 0.51 4.17
CA VAL A 288 -5.81 -0.64 4.44
C VAL A 288 -7.26 -0.30 4.14
N GLU A 289 -7.73 0.84 4.62
CA GLU A 289 -9.15 1.21 4.53
C GLU A 289 -9.54 1.86 3.22
N SER A 290 -8.57 2.50 2.56
CA SER A 290 -8.86 3.19 1.31
C SER A 290 -8.73 2.25 0.11
N ALA A 291 -7.85 1.26 0.16
CA ALA A 291 -7.29 0.61 -1.02
C ALA A 291 -7.47 -0.92 -1.12
N ILE A 292 -7.89 -1.60 -0.05
CA ILE A 292 -7.82 -3.06 0.04
C ILE A 292 -9.19 -3.69 0.28
N ASP A 293 -9.57 -4.64 -0.59
CA ASP A 293 -10.68 -5.56 -0.36
C ASP A 293 -10.16 -6.92 0.13
N LEU A 294 -10.95 -7.65 0.92
CA LEU A 294 -10.69 -9.06 1.17
C LEU A 294 -11.53 -9.92 0.23
N GLU A 295 -10.93 -10.97 -0.31
CA GLU A 295 -11.68 -12.09 -0.88
C GLU A 295 -12.14 -13.02 0.24
N CYS A 296 -13.41 -12.99 0.62
CA CYS A 296 -13.98 -14.05 1.46
C CYS A 296 -14.49 -15.16 0.53
N GLY A 297 -13.99 -16.39 0.70
CA GLY A 297 -14.52 -17.54 -0.01
C GLY A 297 -16.00 -17.78 0.36
N PRO A 298 -16.83 -18.32 -0.55
CA PRO A 298 -18.19 -18.71 -0.20
C PRO A 298 -18.14 -19.79 0.91
N GLY A 299 -18.70 -19.47 2.08
CA GLY A 299 -18.80 -20.40 3.22
C GLY A 299 -17.76 -20.24 4.32
N GLU A 300 -16.81 -19.30 4.21
CA GLU A 300 -15.87 -19.03 5.31
C GLU A 300 -16.59 -18.37 6.50
N PRO A 301 -16.29 -18.79 7.75
CA PRO A 301 -16.84 -18.15 8.93
C PRO A 301 -16.47 -16.67 8.89
N ARG A 302 -17.46 -15.79 9.12
CA ARG A 302 -17.24 -14.36 9.27
C ARG A 302 -16.35 -14.16 10.50
N LYS A 303 -15.02 -14.12 10.30
CA LYS A 303 -14.11 -13.47 11.26
C LYS A 303 -14.72 -12.11 11.61
N SER A 304 -14.56 -11.66 12.85
CA SER A 304 -15.04 -10.33 13.18
C SER A 304 -14.36 -9.32 12.25
N GLN A 305 -15.10 -8.32 11.78
CA GLN A 305 -14.53 -7.27 10.90
C GLN A 305 -13.27 -6.62 11.53
N LEU A 306 -13.19 -6.62 12.86
CA LEU A 306 -12.05 -6.14 13.62
C LEU A 306 -10.80 -7.02 13.44
N GLU A 307 -10.92 -8.34 13.62
CA GLU A 307 -9.80 -9.28 13.42
C GLU A 307 -9.29 -9.24 11.99
N LEU A 308 -10.21 -9.18 11.03
CA LEU A 308 -9.86 -9.08 9.62
C LEU A 308 -9.05 -7.80 9.34
N ARG A 309 -9.52 -6.67 9.86
CA ARG A 309 -8.83 -5.39 9.73
C ARG A 309 -7.44 -5.43 10.36
N GLN A 310 -7.27 -6.07 11.51
CA GLN A 310 -5.97 -6.24 12.14
C GLN A 310 -5.02 -7.08 11.27
N GLN A 311 -5.51 -8.17 10.68
CA GLN A 311 -4.70 -9.00 9.78
C GLN A 311 -4.29 -8.23 8.50
N LEU A 312 -5.19 -7.44 7.92
CA LEU A 312 -4.89 -6.59 6.76
C LEU A 312 -3.89 -5.49 7.11
N LEU A 313 -4.03 -4.88 8.28
CA LEU A 313 -3.06 -3.90 8.77
C LEU A 313 -1.68 -4.51 8.90
N HIS A 314 -1.60 -5.69 9.51
CA HIS A 314 -0.35 -6.44 9.66
C HIS A 314 0.29 -6.81 8.32
N ALA A 315 -0.51 -7.23 7.34
CA ALA A 315 -0.03 -7.48 5.97
C ALA A 315 0.56 -6.22 5.33
N CYS A 316 -0.11 -5.08 5.48
CA CYS A 316 0.37 -3.79 4.98
C CYS A 316 1.65 -3.32 5.65
N GLU A 317 1.77 -3.50 6.96
CA GLU A 317 3.00 -3.22 7.70
C GLU A 317 4.17 -4.04 7.13
N ASN A 318 3.95 -5.34 6.86
CA ASN A 318 4.95 -6.20 6.23
C ASN A 318 5.31 -5.74 4.80
N PHE A 319 4.34 -5.35 3.97
CA PHE A 319 4.60 -4.82 2.61
C PHE A 319 5.46 -3.56 2.62
N LEU A 320 5.26 -2.69 3.60
CA LEU A 320 6.05 -1.48 3.76
C LEU A 320 7.43 -1.79 4.33
N ALA A 321 7.51 -2.66 5.35
CA ALA A 321 8.75 -3.03 6.03
C ALA A 321 9.74 -3.78 5.13
N MET A 322 9.28 -4.64 4.22
CA MET A 322 10.16 -5.33 3.25
C MET A 322 10.86 -4.39 2.24
N ASN A 323 10.46 -3.11 2.20
CA ASN A 323 10.98 -2.07 1.33
C ASN A 323 11.16 -2.47 -0.16
N THR A 324 10.29 -3.34 -0.69
CA THR A 324 10.49 -3.94 -2.02
C THR A 324 9.55 -3.36 -3.07
N ALA A 325 9.72 -2.07 -3.43
CA ALA A 325 8.90 -1.44 -4.48
C ALA A 325 8.96 -2.15 -5.85
N LYS A 326 9.99 -2.99 -6.06
CA LYS A 326 10.16 -3.80 -7.27
C LYS A 326 9.03 -4.82 -7.46
N CYS A 327 8.46 -5.41 -6.40
CA CYS A 327 7.36 -6.38 -6.53
C CYS A 327 6.06 -5.74 -7.06
N PHE A 328 5.95 -4.42 -7.03
CA PHE A 328 4.83 -3.70 -7.60
C PHE A 328 5.10 -3.17 -9.02
N LYS A 329 6.24 -3.47 -9.67
CA LYS A 329 6.48 -3.05 -11.07
C LYS A 329 5.71 -3.92 -12.05
N GLY A 330 5.14 -3.34 -13.10
CA GLY A 330 4.27 -4.05 -14.04
C GLY A 330 4.96 -5.14 -14.87
N ALA A 331 6.23 -4.94 -15.24
CA ALA A 331 7.00 -5.87 -16.08
C ALA A 331 8.12 -6.62 -15.34
N ILE A 332 7.99 -6.82 -14.02
CA ILE A 332 9.04 -7.52 -13.28
C ILE A 332 9.00 -9.03 -13.52
N ASN A 333 10.13 -9.60 -13.91
CA ASN A 333 10.38 -11.02 -13.74
C ASN A 333 10.64 -11.28 -12.25
N ILE A 334 9.68 -11.89 -11.57
CA ILE A 334 9.76 -12.15 -10.12
C ILE A 334 10.93 -13.07 -9.84
N SER A 335 11.11 -14.11 -10.65
CA SER A 335 12.18 -15.10 -10.48
C SER A 335 13.56 -14.47 -10.52
N SER A 336 13.77 -13.40 -11.31
CA SER A 336 15.04 -12.67 -11.33
C SER A 336 15.25 -11.76 -10.11
N SER A 337 14.28 -11.68 -9.21
CA SER A 337 14.31 -10.87 -7.99
C SER A 337 14.26 -11.71 -6.72
N ILE A 338 14.14 -13.03 -6.85
CA ILE A 338 14.24 -13.99 -5.75
C ILE A 338 15.72 -14.13 -5.37
N ILE A 339 15.99 -14.14 -4.07
CA ILE A 339 17.34 -14.36 -3.54
C ILE A 339 17.57 -15.86 -3.37
N HIS A 340 18.71 -16.35 -3.86
CA HIS A 340 19.14 -17.73 -3.77
C HIS A 340 20.50 -17.83 -3.08
N TYR A 341 20.76 -18.94 -2.39
CA TYR A 341 22.13 -19.33 -2.04
C TYR A 341 22.86 -19.90 -3.25
N THR A 342 24.18 -19.81 -3.22
CA THR A 342 25.05 -20.21 -4.33
C THR A 342 24.97 -21.70 -4.67
N ASP A 343 24.64 -22.54 -3.68
CA ASP A 343 24.53 -23.99 -3.79
C ASP A 343 23.07 -24.47 -3.98
N HIS A 344 22.15 -23.58 -4.37
CA HIS A 344 20.73 -23.91 -4.55
C HIS A 344 20.47 -25.15 -5.40
N ALA A 345 21.26 -25.36 -6.46
CA ALA A 345 21.11 -26.52 -7.35
C ALA A 345 21.45 -27.85 -6.66
N GLU A 346 22.33 -27.82 -5.66
CA GLU A 346 22.79 -29.00 -4.92
C GLU A 346 21.97 -29.24 -3.64
N ASN A 347 21.54 -28.16 -2.97
CA ASN A 347 20.78 -28.20 -1.72
C ASN A 347 19.54 -27.26 -1.75
N PRO A 348 18.53 -27.54 -2.59
CA PRO A 348 17.36 -26.66 -2.74
C PRO A 348 16.57 -26.48 -1.43
N GLU A 349 16.58 -27.46 -0.54
CA GLU A 349 15.90 -27.44 0.76
C GLU A 349 16.52 -26.47 1.77
N ARG A 350 17.76 -26.03 1.53
CA ARG A 350 18.49 -25.07 2.36
C ARG A 350 18.43 -23.65 1.82
N CYS A 351 17.96 -23.48 0.57
CA CYS A 351 17.96 -22.21 -0.11
C CYS A 351 16.81 -21.30 0.37
N LEU A 352 17.05 -19.99 0.41
CA LEU A 352 16.04 -18.97 0.71
C LEU A 352 14.87 -18.91 -0.28
N CYS A 353 14.96 -19.58 -1.44
CA CYS A 353 13.86 -19.66 -2.39
C CYS A 353 12.88 -20.81 -2.11
N ARG A 354 13.15 -21.70 -1.14
CA ARG A 354 12.32 -22.89 -0.89
C ARG A 354 10.86 -22.56 -0.57
N PHE A 355 10.60 -21.45 0.12
CA PHE A 355 9.23 -21.00 0.37
C PHE A 355 8.55 -20.52 -0.91
N TYR A 356 9.27 -19.78 -1.75
CA TYR A 356 8.80 -19.36 -3.07
C TYR A 356 8.46 -20.55 -3.96
N GLU A 357 9.36 -21.55 -4.06
CA GLU A 357 9.11 -22.74 -4.88
C GLU A 357 7.91 -23.54 -4.35
N LYS A 358 7.79 -23.72 -3.03
CA LYS A 358 6.62 -24.38 -2.44
C LYS A 358 5.30 -23.69 -2.82
N LEU A 359 5.25 -22.36 -2.72
CA LEU A 359 4.05 -21.59 -3.07
C LEU A 359 3.69 -21.65 -4.56
N LYS A 360 4.68 -21.91 -5.42
CA LYS A 360 4.50 -22.07 -6.86
C LYS A 360 3.97 -23.46 -7.21
N ASP A 361 4.35 -24.47 -6.44
CA ASP A 361 3.98 -25.87 -6.66
C ASP A 361 2.61 -26.24 -6.06
N GLU A 362 2.09 -25.47 -5.10
CA GLU A 362 0.75 -25.67 -4.49
C GLU A 362 -0.35 -24.90 -5.26
N PRO A 363 -1.24 -25.58 -6.03
CA PRO A 363 -2.42 -24.92 -6.63
C PRO A 363 -3.47 -24.56 -5.57
N TYR A 364 -4.37 -23.64 -5.93
CA TYR A 364 -5.39 -22.90 -5.14
C TYR A 364 -6.25 -23.71 -4.12
N GLU A 365 -6.15 -25.04 -4.07
CA GLU A 365 -7.07 -25.92 -3.34
C GLU A 365 -6.42 -26.80 -2.25
N SER A 366 -5.09 -26.75 -2.04
CA SER A 366 -4.42 -27.73 -1.15
C SER A 366 -3.89 -27.21 0.18
N LEU A 367 -4.18 -25.99 0.62
CA LEU A 367 -3.96 -25.61 2.02
C LEU A 367 -5.18 -26.03 2.85
N ASP A 368 -5.33 -27.34 2.94
CA ASP A 368 -6.38 -27.99 3.70
C ASP A 368 -6.32 -27.57 5.17
N VAL A 369 -7.52 -27.33 5.69
CA VAL A 369 -7.81 -26.50 6.85
C VAL A 369 -7.74 -27.33 8.13
N THR A 370 -6.82 -26.97 9.02
CA THR A 370 -7.00 -27.18 10.47
C THR A 370 -6.40 -26.01 11.25
N LEU A 371 -7.28 -25.12 11.73
CA LEU A 371 -7.11 -24.37 12.98
C LEU A 371 -8.38 -24.56 13.80
#